data_AF-A0A7S1DSE1-F1
#
_entry.id   AF-A0A7S1DSE1-F1
#
_cell.length_a   1.000
_cell.length_b   1.000
_cell.length_c   1.000
_cell.angle_alpha   90.00
_cell.angle_beta   90.00
_cell.angle_gamma   90.00
#
_symmetry.space_group_name_H-M   'P 1'
#
loop_
_entity.id
_entity.type
_entity.pdbx_description
1 polymer ?
#
loop_
_entity_poly.entity_id
_entity_poly.type
_entity_poly.pdbx_seq_one_letter_code
_entity_poly.pdbx_strand_id
1 'polypeptide(L)'
;VKVWQEWNNTGKFAQIAVFLGHTDTVTAIAFSVPGAGVAAAASPGKRDPLMLASGSYSEVRVWDVDGFAQVATLTCQPRGWVAGLSFTGQTQVEAVCAETGRRLR
;
A
#
# COMPACT_ATOMS: atom_id res chain seq x y z
N VAL A 1 -4.88 8.75 4.00
CA VAL A 1 -5.50 7.49 3.52
C VAL A 1 -6.22 6.83 4.69
N LYS A 2 -7.41 6.23 4.46
CA LYS A 2 -8.17 5.53 5.51
C LYS A 2 -8.37 4.07 5.09
N VAL A 3 -8.26 3.14 6.03
CA VAL A 3 -8.51 1.71 5.80
C VAL A 3 -9.74 1.28 6.57
N TRP A 4 -10.60 0.53 5.88
CA TRP A 4 -11.84 -0.02 6.42
C TRP A 4 -11.80 -1.53 6.28
N GLN A 5 -12.30 -2.23 7.28
CA GLN A 5 -12.45 -3.68 7.29
C GLN A 5 -13.92 -4.05 7.31
N GLU A 6 -14.32 -4.97 6.45
CA GLU A 6 -15.64 -5.56 6.48
C GLU A 6 -15.76 -6.59 7.61
N TRP A 7 -16.86 -6.54 8.34
CA TRP A 7 -17.17 -7.52 9.37
C TRP A 7 -17.92 -8.73 8.78
N ASN A 8 -17.34 -9.92 8.86
CA ASN A 8 -18.00 -11.21 8.59
C ASN A 8 -18.87 -11.25 7.32
N ASN A 9 -18.45 -10.62 6.23
CA ASN A 9 -19.19 -10.53 4.96
C ASN A 9 -20.64 -9.99 5.12
N THR A 10 -20.85 -9.12 6.11
CA THR A 10 -22.18 -8.55 6.42
C THR A 10 -22.47 -7.26 5.65
N GLY A 11 -21.54 -6.76 4.85
CA GLY A 11 -21.60 -5.43 4.23
C GLY A 11 -21.36 -4.27 5.21
N LYS A 12 -21.02 -4.56 6.47
CA LYS A 12 -20.70 -3.55 7.47
C LYS A 12 -19.21 -3.30 7.52
N PHE A 13 -18.83 -2.04 7.43
CA PHE A 13 -17.42 -1.62 7.43
C PHE A 13 -17.09 -0.85 8.71
N ALA A 14 -15.98 -1.23 9.35
CA ALA A 14 -15.39 -0.49 10.44
C ALA A 14 -14.07 0.14 9.98
N GLN A 15 -13.85 1.42 10.33
CA GLN A 15 -12.57 2.07 10.06
C GLN A 15 -11.54 1.49 11.01
N ILE A 16 -10.47 0.92 10.48
CA ILE A 16 -9.41 0.30 11.29
C ILE A 16 -8.14 1.16 11.35
N ALA A 17 -7.85 1.95 10.31
CA ALA A 17 -6.64 2.78 10.27
C ALA A 17 -6.87 4.13 9.59
N VAL A 18 -6.09 5.13 10.03
CA VAL A 18 -5.93 6.41 9.34
C VAL A 18 -4.44 6.69 9.19
N PHE A 19 -3.97 6.72 7.95
CA PHE A 19 -2.61 7.05 7.59
C PHE A 19 -2.53 8.50 7.13
N LEU A 20 -1.81 9.31 7.92
CA LEU A 20 -1.57 10.73 7.67
C LEU A 20 -0.13 10.92 7.19
N GLY A 21 0.11 11.88 6.30
CA GLY A 21 1.47 12.23 5.89
C GLY A 21 1.59 12.75 4.47
N HIS A 22 0.70 12.34 3.57
CA HIS A 22 0.66 12.93 2.22
C HIS A 22 0.33 14.42 2.30
N THR A 23 1.16 15.24 1.67
CA THR A 23 0.99 16.71 1.63
C THR A 23 0.19 17.18 0.42
N ASP A 24 -0.10 16.28 -0.51
CA ASP A 24 -0.87 16.53 -1.72
C ASP A 24 -1.92 15.42 -1.91
N THR A 25 -2.72 15.54 -2.98
CA THR A 25 -3.80 14.64 -3.32
C THR A 25 -3.25 13.23 -3.59
N VAL A 26 -3.87 12.23 -2.96
CA VAL A 26 -3.55 10.83 -3.21
C VAL A 26 -4.21 10.40 -4.52
N THR A 27 -3.43 9.99 -5.50
CA THR A 27 -3.88 9.63 -6.85
C THR A 27 -3.87 8.14 -7.12
N ALA A 28 -3.13 7.36 -6.32
CA ALA A 28 -3.02 5.91 -6.49
C ALA A 28 -2.94 5.21 -5.13
N ILE A 29 -3.52 4.00 -5.05
CA ILE A 29 -3.47 3.14 -3.86
C ILE A 29 -3.33 1.68 -4.32
N ALA A 30 -2.53 0.88 -3.62
CA ALA A 30 -2.43 -0.56 -3.83
C ALA A 30 -2.24 -1.29 -2.50
N PHE A 31 -2.81 -2.49 -2.35
CA PHE A 31 -2.54 -3.40 -1.24
C PHE A 31 -1.58 -4.51 -1.69
N SER A 32 -0.72 -4.98 -0.79
CA SER A 32 0.02 -6.22 -1.01
C SER A 32 -0.92 -7.42 -0.94
N VAL A 33 -0.72 -8.40 -1.81
CA VAL A 33 -1.37 -9.70 -1.69
C VAL A 33 -0.49 -10.62 -0.85
N PRO A 34 -1.01 -11.21 0.25
CA PRO A 34 -0.26 -12.28 0.91
C PRO A 34 -0.06 -13.41 -0.09
N GLY A 35 1.17 -13.93 -0.20
CA GLY A 35 1.48 -14.97 -1.17
C GLY A 35 0.59 -16.19 -0.96
N ALA A 36 -0.03 -16.70 -2.03
CA ALA A 36 -0.86 -17.91 -2.00
C ALA A 36 -0.12 -19.16 -1.47
N GLY A 37 1.21 -19.13 -1.35
CA GLY A 37 2.05 -20.24 -0.86
C GLY A 37 2.18 -20.36 0.66
N VAL A 38 1.77 -19.37 1.46
CA VAL A 38 1.91 -19.38 2.93
C VAL A 38 0.59 -19.55 3.68
N ALA A 39 -0.54 -19.51 2.98
CA ALA A 39 -1.86 -19.74 3.57
C ALA A 39 -2.08 -21.18 4.08
N ALA A 40 -1.23 -22.15 3.68
CA ALA A 40 -1.39 -23.56 4.08
C ALA A 40 -0.43 -24.03 5.19
N ALA A 41 0.58 -23.24 5.58
CA ALA A 41 1.59 -23.66 6.56
C ALA A 41 1.88 -22.62 7.66
N ALA A 42 1.21 -21.47 7.64
CA ALA A 42 1.35 -20.48 8.69
C ALA A 42 0.77 -21.05 10.00
N SER A 43 1.66 -21.34 10.95
CA SER A 43 1.32 -21.62 12.34
C SER A 43 0.28 -20.61 12.83
N PRO A 44 -0.71 -21.00 13.63
CA PRO A 44 -1.69 -20.06 14.19
C PRO A 44 -0.94 -18.98 14.97
N GLY A 45 -0.79 -17.79 14.38
CA GLY A 45 -0.10 -16.66 15.00
C GLY A 45 0.88 -15.87 14.13
N LYS A 46 1.33 -16.37 12.96
CA LYS A 46 2.26 -15.61 12.10
C LYS A 46 1.68 -15.43 10.69
N ARG A 47 0.87 -14.39 10.52
CA ARG A 47 0.45 -13.90 9.20
C ARG A 47 1.46 -12.86 8.74
N ASP A 48 1.80 -12.86 7.46
CA ASP A 48 2.64 -11.80 6.90
C ASP A 48 1.87 -10.47 6.97
N PRO A 49 2.56 -9.37 7.30
CA PRO A 49 1.91 -8.10 7.54
C PRO A 49 1.28 -7.55 6.25
N LEU A 50 0.07 -7.02 6.36
CA LEU A 50 -0.62 -6.40 5.23
C LEU A 50 0.02 -5.04 4.93
N MET A 51 0.65 -4.91 3.76
CA MET A 51 1.20 -3.64 3.28
C MET A 51 0.19 -2.87 2.43
N LEU A 52 0.27 -1.55 2.54
CA LEU A 52 -0.47 -0.59 1.72
C LEU A 52 0.53 0.39 1.11
N ALA A 53 0.40 0.68 -0.18
CA ALA A 53 1.13 1.75 -0.84
C ALA A 53 0.13 2.82 -1.30
N SER A 54 0.48 4.08 -1.11
CA SER A 54 -0.28 5.22 -1.60
C SER A 54 0.61 6.24 -2.28
N GLY A 55 0.16 6.73 -3.42
CA GLY A 55 0.92 7.62 -4.29
C GLY A 55 0.28 8.99 -4.36
N SER A 56 1.12 10.02 -4.38
CA SER A 56 0.74 11.42 -4.50
C SER A 56 1.72 12.15 -5.43
N TYR A 57 1.75 13.49 -5.42
CA TYR A 57 2.69 14.24 -6.23
C TYR A 57 4.13 13.99 -5.77
N SER A 58 4.92 13.33 -6.61
CA SER A 58 6.32 12.99 -6.41
C SER A 58 6.66 12.07 -5.23
N GLU A 59 5.67 11.53 -4.52
CA GLU A 59 5.90 10.65 -3.37
C GLU A 59 4.98 9.41 -3.41
N VAL A 60 5.54 8.28 -2.97
CA VAL A 60 4.81 7.05 -2.65
C VAL A 60 5.12 6.71 -1.22
N ARG A 61 4.10 6.51 -0.39
CA ARG A 61 4.27 6.08 1.00
C ARG A 61 3.83 4.63 1.13
N VAL A 62 4.58 3.86 1.88
CA VAL A 62 4.30 2.46 2.19
C VAL A 62 4.00 2.35 3.67
N TRP A 63 2.92 1.65 4.00
CA TRP A 63 2.35 1.53 5.32
C TRP A 63 2.23 0.07 5.71
N ASP A 64 2.57 -0.22 6.95
CA ASP A 64 2.16 -1.42 7.65
C ASP A 64 0.76 -1.21 8.23
N VAL A 65 -0.21 -1.99 7.72
CA VAL A 65 -1.61 -1.89 8.13
C VAL A 65 -1.83 -2.49 9.52
N ASP A 66 -1.12 -3.56 9.87
CA ASP A 66 -1.26 -4.24 11.16
C ASP A 66 -0.53 -3.45 12.27
N GLY A 67 0.64 -2.90 11.93
CA GLY A 67 1.45 -2.06 12.82
C GLY A 67 1.02 -0.60 12.89
N PHE A 68 0.05 -0.17 12.06
CA PHE A 68 -0.39 1.22 11.91
C PHE A 68 0.74 2.23 11.68
N ALA A 69 1.79 1.82 10.97
CA ALA A 69 3.02 2.59 10.85
C ALA A 69 3.37 2.85 9.39
N GLN A 70 3.97 4.00 9.10
CA GLN A 70 4.65 4.21 7.83
C GLN A 70 6.00 3.50 7.87
N VAL A 71 6.25 2.64 6.88
CA VAL A 71 7.52 1.88 6.79
C VAL A 71 8.48 2.43 5.75
N ALA A 72 7.97 3.12 4.72
CA ALA A 72 8.83 3.75 3.71
C ALA A 72 8.19 4.98 3.05
N THR A 73 9.05 5.87 2.55
CA THR A 73 8.70 6.90 1.56
C THR A 73 9.61 6.73 0.36
N LEU A 74 9.03 6.59 -0.83
CA LEU A 74 9.72 6.58 -2.12
C LEU A 74 9.39 7.88 -2.85
N THR A 75 10.32 8.39 -3.64
CA THR A 75 10.12 9.64 -4.39
C THR A 75 10.28 9.42 -5.88
N CYS A 76 9.37 9.94 -6.68
CA CYS A 76 9.51 10.00 -8.14
C CYS A 76 10.50 11.09 -8.53
N GLN A 77 11.44 10.75 -9.42
CA GLN A 77 12.34 11.69 -10.07
C GLN A 77 12.29 11.47 -11.60
N PRO A 78 12.09 12.52 -12.42
CA PRO A 78 11.70 13.89 -12.03
C PRO A 78 10.36 13.93 -11.26
N ARG A 79 10.13 15.03 -10.54
CA ARG A 79 8.88 15.19 -9.76
C ARG A 79 7.68 15.15 -10.72
N GLY A 80 6.67 14.38 -10.35
CA GLY A 80 5.45 14.24 -11.14
C GLY A 80 4.43 13.40 -10.40
N TRP A 81 3.22 13.31 -10.94
CA TRP A 81 2.14 12.53 -10.36
C TRP A 81 2.42 11.03 -10.40
N VAL A 82 2.14 10.32 -9.31
CA VAL A 82 2.09 8.86 -9.33
C VAL A 82 0.81 8.44 -10.05
N ALA A 83 0.97 7.89 -11.26
CA ALA A 83 -0.13 7.46 -12.13
C ALA A 83 -0.58 6.02 -11.85
N GLY A 84 0.31 5.19 -11.30
CA GLY A 84 -0.01 3.80 -10.99
C GLY A 84 0.87 3.23 -9.90
N LEU A 85 0.29 2.32 -9.11
CA LEU A 85 0.95 1.55 -8.07
C LEU A 85 0.53 0.09 -8.16
N SER A 86 1.48 -0.82 -7.98
CA SER A 86 1.21 -2.24 -7.84
C SER A 86 2.23 -2.90 -6.93
N PHE A 87 1.78 -3.85 -6.12
CA PHE A 87 2.70 -4.73 -5.40
C PHE A 87 3.08 -5.93 -6.26
N THR A 88 4.35 -6.30 -6.26
CA THR A 88 4.85 -7.59 -6.74
C THR A 88 5.17 -8.47 -5.52
N GLY A 89 4.20 -9.27 -5.10
CA GLY A 89 4.28 -10.05 -3.87
C GLY A 89 3.99 -9.21 -2.61
N GLN A 90 4.68 -9.52 -1.50
CA GLN A 90 4.41 -8.87 -0.20
C GLN A 90 5.21 -7.58 0.03
N THR A 91 6.43 -7.48 -0.51
CA THR A 91 7.39 -6.45 -0.08
C THR A 91 7.81 -5.47 -1.17
N GLN A 92 7.58 -5.80 -2.44
CA GLN A 92 8.03 -4.97 -3.54
C GLN A 92 6.87 -4.14 -4.09
N VAL A 93 7.08 -2.82 -4.16
CA VAL A 93 6.15 -1.84 -4.75
C VAL A 93 6.73 -1.38 -6.08
N GLU A 94 6.00 -1.59 -7.16
CA GLU A 94 6.25 -0.93 -8.43
C GLU A 94 5.36 0.31 -8.55
N ALA A 95 5.96 1.44 -8.89
CA ALA A 95 5.26 2.71 -9.11
C ALA A 95 5.57 3.26 -10.50
N VAL A 96 4.57 3.88 -11.14
CA VAL A 96 4.74 4.59 -12.41
C VAL A 96 4.41 6.07 -12.21
N CYS A 97 5.34 6.93 -12.58
CA CYS A 97 5.18 8.39 -12.50
C CYS A 97 4.83 8.94 -13.89
N ALA A 98 3.77 9.76 -13.96
CA ALA A 98 3.06 10.13 -15.20
C ALA A 98 3.95 10.80 -16.27
N GLU A 99 5.00 11.52 -15.86
CA GLU A 99 5.84 12.27 -16.79
C GLU A 99 6.94 11.43 -17.45
N THR A 100 7.21 10.21 -16.99
CA THR A 100 8.30 9.39 -17.54
C THR A 100 7.90 8.00 -17.99
N GLY A 101 6.71 7.50 -17.61
CA GLY A 101 6.33 6.09 -17.85
C GLY A 101 7.31 5.09 -17.21
N ARG A 102 8.19 5.55 -16.31
CA ARG A 102 9.30 4.77 -15.79
C ARG A 102 8.87 4.07 -14.51
N ARG A 103 9.13 2.76 -14.44
CA ARG A 103 8.91 1.96 -13.24
C ARG A 103 9.97 2.30 -12.19
N LEU A 104 9.55 2.65 -10.99
CA LEU A 104 10.39 2.62 -9.80
C LEU A 104 10.38 1.19 -9.26
N ARG A 105 11.57 0.69 -8.87
CA ARG A 105 11.79 -0.64 -8.30
C ARG A 105 12.41 -0.52 -6.93
#